data_AF-A0A845HVP8-F1
#
_entry.id   AF-A0A845HVP8-F1
#
_cell.length_a   1.000
_cell.length_b   1.000
_cell.length_c   1.000
_cell.angle_alpha   90.00
_cell.angle_beta   90.00
_cell.angle_gamma   90.00
#
_symmetry.space_group_name_H-M   'P 1'
#
loop_
_entity.id
_entity.type
_entity.pdbx_description
1 polymer ?
#
loop_
_entity_poly.entity_id
_entity_poly.type
_entity_poly.pdbx_seq_one_letter_code
_entity_poly.pdbx_strand_id
1 'polypeptide(L)' 'MSSAEFIAVDGVQYALAALSEPARQQLQMLQMSEQRLQELQRDLAITQTARNAYLQALKELLPQP' A
#
# COMPACT_ATOMS: atom_id res chain seq x y z
N MET A 1 21.04 -7.25 24.13
CA MET A 1 19.68 -7.49 24.65
C MET A 1 18.83 -7.83 23.44
N SER A 2 18.38 -9.09 23.33
CA SER A 2 17.57 -9.53 22.19
C SER A 2 16.17 -8.93 22.32
N SER A 3 15.79 -8.05 21.39
CA SER A 3 14.42 -7.55 21.29
C SER A 3 13.59 -8.65 20.64
N ALA A 4 12.68 -9.27 21.40
CA ALA A 4 11.72 -10.19 20.81
C ALA A 4 10.82 -9.40 19.85
N GLU A 5 10.86 -9.76 18.57
CA GLU A 5 10.04 -9.13 17.54
C GLU A 5 8.63 -9.74 17.57
N PHE A 6 7.60 -8.90 17.47
CA PHE A 6 6.20 -9.32 17.48
C PHE A 6 5.48 -8.78 16.25
N ILE A 7 4.48 -9.53 15.78
CA ILE A 7 3.48 -9.06 14.82
C ILE A 7 2.11 -9.02 15.48
N ALA A 8 1.28 -8.07 15.05
CA ALA A 8 -0.14 -8.05 15.41
C ALA A 8 -0.96 -8.51 14.21
N VAL A 9 -1.78 -9.53 14.39
CA VAL A 9 -2.75 -10.01 13.40
C VAL A 9 -4.11 -10.02 14.08
N ASP A 10 -5.08 -9.30 13.51
CA ASP A 10 -6.44 -9.13 14.07
C ASP A 10 -6.46 -8.69 15.55
N GLY A 11 -5.51 -7.83 15.93
CA GLY A 11 -5.39 -7.31 17.30
C GLY A 11 -4.73 -8.27 18.29
N VAL A 12 -4.33 -9.47 17.87
CA VAL A 12 -3.59 -10.43 18.69
C VAL A 12 -2.10 -10.35 18.39
N GLN A 13 -1.28 -10.29 19.44
CA GLN A 13 0.19 -10.28 19.30
C GLN A 13 0.75 -11.70 19.24
N TYR A 14 1.62 -11.92 18.25
CA TYR A 14 2.37 -13.16 18.07
C TYR A 14 3.86 -12.87 18.07
N ALA A 15 4.63 -13.60 18.87
CA ALA A 15 6.07 -13.56 18.79
C ALA A 15 6.52 -14.13 17.45
N LEU A 16 7.34 -13.39 16.70
CA LEU A 16 7.89 -13.87 15.42
C LEU A 16 8.60 -15.20 15.60
N ALA A 17 9.33 -15.40 16.71
CA ALA A 17 9.99 -16.66 17.05
C ALA A 17 9.03 -17.86 17.19
N ALA A 18 7.77 -17.64 17.55
CA ALA A 18 6.77 -18.69 17.73
C ALA A 18 6.05 -19.10 16.43
N LEU A 19 6.29 -18.39 15.33
CA LEU A 19 5.68 -18.71 14.04
C LEU A 19 6.31 -19.95 13.41
N SER A 20 5.46 -20.83 12.88
CA SER A 20 5.87 -21.95 12.04
C SER A 20 6.49 -21.46 10.73
N GLU A 21 7.29 -22.30 10.08
CA GLU A 21 7.90 -21.95 8.80
C GLU A 21 6.87 -21.56 7.71
N PRO A 22 5.74 -22.29 7.52
CA PRO A 22 4.70 -21.86 6.60
C PRO A 22 4.08 -20.50 6.97
N ALA A 23 3.92 -20.21 8.27
CA ALA A 23 3.37 -18.93 8.72
C ALA A 23 4.32 -17.76 8.40
N ARG A 24 5.63 -17.95 8.54
CA ARG A 24 6.63 -16.94 8.15
C ARG A 24 6.60 -16.67 6.66
N GLN A 25 6.47 -17.71 5.84
CA GLN A 25 6.37 -17.58 4.38
C GLN A 25 5.12 -16.77 4.00
N GLN A 26 3.96 -17.08 4.59
CA GLN A 26 2.73 -16.30 4.33
C GLN A 26 2.85 -14.85 4.79
N LEU A 27 3.47 -14.60 5.95
CA LEU A 27 3.74 -13.24 6.43
C LEU A 27 4.60 -12.45 5.44
N GLN A 28 5.66 -13.07 4.89
CA GLN A 28 6.51 -12.43 3.89
C GLN A 28 5.72 -12.09 2.62
N MET A 29 4.92 -13.01 2.11
CA MET A 29 4.09 -12.78 0.92
C MET A 29 3.05 -11.67 1.15
N LEU A 30 2.47 -11.61 2.34
CA LEU A 30 1.57 -10.54 2.74
C LEU A 30 2.28 -9.19 2.75
N GLN A 31 3.45 -9.08 3.39
CA GLN A 31 4.23 -7.84 3.44
C GLN A 31 4.63 -7.34 2.04
N MET A 32 5.03 -8.25 1.15
CA MET A 32 5.33 -7.92 -0.24
C MET A 32 4.10 -7.38 -0.98
N SER A 33 2.94 -7.99 -0.74
CA SER A 33 1.67 -7.58 -1.34
C SER A 33 1.22 -6.21 -0.83
N GLU A 34 1.36 -5.96 0.47
CA GLU A 34 1.07 -4.65 1.10
C GLU A 34 1.96 -3.54 0.53
N GLN A 35 3.26 -3.78 0.39
CA GLN A 35 4.17 -2.82 -0.25
C GLN A 35 3.72 -2.52 -1.69
N ARG A 36 3.34 -3.55 -2.45
CA ARG A 36 2.86 -3.35 -3.82
C ARG A 36 1.54 -2.57 -3.87
N LEU A 37 0.62 -2.81 -2.94
CA LEU A 37 -0.61 -2.03 -2.82
C LEU A 37 -0.33 -0.55 -2.54
N GLN A 38 0.62 -0.25 -1.64
CA GLN A 38 1.02 1.12 -1.34
C GLN A 38 1.62 1.83 -2.56
N GLU A 39 2.45 1.15 -3.35
CA GLU A 39 2.97 1.69 -4.61
C GLU A 39 1.84 2.02 -5.60
N LEU A 40 0.92 1.08 -5.82
CA LEU A 40 -0.21 1.29 -6.73
C LEU A 40 -1.11 2.45 -6.28
N GLN A 41 -1.35 2.59 -4.97
CA GLN A 41 -2.10 3.72 -4.42
C GLN A 41 -1.39 5.06 -4.67
N ARG A 42 -0.06 5.09 -4.58
CA ARG A 42 0.75 6.27 -4.90
C ARG A 42 0.62 6.64 -6.37
N ASP A 43 0.80 5.68 -7.26
CA ASP A 43 0.69 5.88 -8.71
C ASP A 43 -0.72 6.35 -9.09
N LEU A 44 -1.75 5.79 -8.45
CA LEU A 44 -3.12 6.21 -8.62
C LEU A 44 -3.32 7.68 -8.22
N ALA A 45 -2.80 8.11 -7.06
CA ALA A 45 -2.92 9.49 -6.60
C ALA A 45 -2.21 10.49 -7.54
N ILE A 46 -1.01 10.13 -8.01
CA ILE A 46 -0.27 10.93 -9.01
C ILE A 46 -1.09 11.05 -10.30
N THR A 47 -1.60 9.93 -10.79
CA THR A 47 -2.37 9.88 -12.04
C THR A 47 -3.67 10.66 -11.94
N GLN A 48 -4.39 10.57 -10.82
CA GLN A 48 -5.60 11.35 -10.56
C GLN A 48 -5.32 12.85 -10.56
N THR A 49 -4.21 13.27 -9.95
CA THR A 49 -3.79 14.68 -9.95
C THR A 49 -3.52 15.18 -11.35
N ALA A 50 -2.73 14.45 -12.15
CA ALA A 50 -2.45 14.80 -13.54
C ALA A 50 -3.72 14.86 -14.39
N ARG A 51 -4.60 13.84 -14.28
CA ARG A 51 -5.89 13.81 -14.97
C ARG A 51 -6.73 15.05 -14.67
N ASN A 52 -6.82 15.45 -13.42
CA ASN A 52 -7.61 16.61 -13.01
C ASN A 52 -7.02 17.92 -13.57
N ALA A 53 -5.70 18.06 -13.56
CA ALA A 53 -5.01 19.20 -14.17
C ALA A 53 -5.28 19.28 -15.68
N TYR A 54 -5.17 18.15 -16.40
CA TYR A 54 -5.46 18.11 -17.84
C TYR A 54 -6.92 18.39 -18.16
N LEU A 55 -7.86 17.91 -17.33
CA LEU A 55 -9.27 18.22 -17.50
C LEU A 55 -9.54 19.72 -17.32
N GLN A 56 -8.91 20.37 -16.34
CA GLN A 56 -9.05 21.80 -16.12
C GLN A 56 -8.48 22.59 -17.31
N ALA A 57 -7.28 22.26 -17.77
CA ALA A 57 -6.67 22.89 -18.93
C ALA A 57 -7.53 22.70 -20.20
N LEU A 58 -8.11 21.50 -20.40
CA LEU A 58 -9.00 21.24 -21.51
C LEU A 58 -10.24 22.14 -21.46
N LYS A 59 -10.88 22.30 -20.29
CA LYS A 59 -12.07 23.15 -20.14
C LYS A 59 -11.82 24.60 -20.56
N GLU A 60 -10.62 25.12 -20.33
CA GLU A 60 -10.23 26.48 -20.72
C GLU A 60 -10.08 26.64 -22.24
N LEU A 61 -9.86 25.55 -22.96
CA LEU A 61 -9.71 25.52 -24.43
C LEU A 61 -11.02 25.22 -25.16
N LEU A 62 -12.06 24.76 -24.46
CA LEU A 62 -13.35 24.45 -25.07
C LEU A 62 -14.12 25.75 -25.39
N PRO A 63 -14.91 25.77 -26.48
CA PRO A 63 -15.79 26.89 -26.78
C PRO A 63 -16.73 27.15 -25.59
N GLN A 64 -16.83 28.40 -25.18
CA GLN A 64 -17.83 28.80 -24.19
C GLN A 64 -19.21 28.79 -24.88
N PRO A 65 -20.26 28.25 -24.23
CA PRO A 65 -21.62 28.36 -24.72
C PRO A 65 -22.08 29.82 -24.82
#